data_AF-A0ABC8SMX4-F1
#
_entry.id   AF-A0ABC8SMX4-F1
#
_cell.length_a   1.000
_cell.length_b   1.000
_cell.length_c   1.000
_cell.angle_alpha   90.00
_cell.angle_beta   90.00
_cell.angle_gamma   90.00
#
_symmetry.space_group_name_H-M   'P 1'
#
loop_
_entity.id
_entity.type
_entity.pdbx_description
1 polymer ?
#
loop_
_entity_poly.entity_id
_entity_poly.type
_entity_poly.pdbx_seq_one_letter_code
_entity_poly.pdbx_strand_id
1 'polypeptide(L)' 'MKATKHEDAPESEWKDWNWKSEGDLMLNGAFFTGSGARDSSSYAKASSLSARPSSLVGSITMAAGALNCRKGSPC' A
#
# COMPACT_ATOMS: atom_id res chain seq x y z
N MET A 1 -7.95 12.08 -8.23
CA MET A 1 -8.67 10.86 -7.79
C MET A 1 -8.22 10.50 -6.38
N LYS A 2 -9.12 10.24 -5.44
CA LYS A 2 -8.73 9.93 -4.05
C LYS A 2 -8.31 8.44 -3.95
N ALA A 3 -7.13 8.16 -3.42
CA ALA A 3 -6.61 6.79 -3.23
C ALA A 3 -7.13 6.12 -1.94
N THR A 4 -7.84 6.88 -1.10
CA THR A 4 -8.35 6.45 0.21
C THR A 4 -9.87 6.53 0.24
N LYS A 5 -10.52 5.55 0.86
CA LYS A 5 -11.97 5.52 1.09
C LYS A 5 -12.24 4.96 2.49
N HIS A 6 -12.91 5.73 3.33
CA HIS A 6 -13.33 5.30 4.68
C HIS A 6 -14.79 4.89 4.59
N GLU A 7 -15.07 3.59 4.67
CA GLU A 7 -16.43 3.04 4.59
C GLU A 7 -17.10 3.09 5.96
N ASP A 8 -18.38 3.44 5.98
CA ASP A 8 -19.26 3.35 7.16
C ASP A 8 -18.75 4.04 8.43
N ALA A 9 -17.82 4.99 8.30
CA ALA A 9 -17.20 5.71 9.42
C ALA A 9 -17.26 7.24 9.20
N PRO A 10 -17.78 8.02 10.17
CA PRO A 10 -17.70 9.47 10.12
C PRO A 10 -16.26 9.97 10.31
N GLU A 11 -15.97 11.20 9.87
CA GLU A 11 -14.63 11.81 10.01
C GLU A 11 -14.16 11.89 11.46
N SER A 12 -15.07 12.07 12.41
CA SER A 12 -14.74 12.04 13.84
C SER A 12 -14.10 10.73 14.30
N GLU A 13 -14.33 9.64 13.56
CA GLU A 13 -13.80 8.31 13.85
C GLU A 13 -12.55 8.01 13.02
N TRP A 14 -12.64 8.08 11.69
CA TRP A 14 -11.52 7.65 10.83
C TRP A 14 -10.30 8.57 10.92
N LYS A 15 -10.46 9.82 11.36
CA LYS A 15 -9.34 10.75 11.57
C LYS A 15 -8.33 10.25 12.61
N ASP A 16 -8.75 9.35 13.49
CA ASP A 16 -7.90 8.77 14.54
C ASP A 16 -7.26 7.44 14.10
N TRP A 17 -7.66 6.89 12.93
CA TRP A 17 -7.02 5.71 12.35
C TRP A 17 -5.63 6.04 11.80
N ASN A 18 -4.65 5.17 12.00
CA ASN A 18 -3.29 5.39 11.49
C ASN A 18 -3.18 5.02 10.00
N TRP A 19 -3.57 5.93 9.11
CA TRP A 19 -3.42 5.78 7.66
C TRP A 19 -2.27 6.66 7.17
N LYS A 20 -1.22 6.01 6.62
CA LYS A 20 0.02 6.66 6.21
C LYS A 20 0.42 6.24 4.80
N SER A 21 1.01 7.18 4.06
CA SER A 21 1.64 6.98 2.76
C SER A 21 3.04 7.58 2.80
N GLU A 22 4.05 6.83 2.38
CA GLU A 22 5.46 7.24 2.39
C GLU A 22 6.19 6.59 1.20
N GLY A 23 6.78 7.40 0.32
CA GLY A 23 7.47 6.90 -0.89
C GLY A 23 6.57 6.46 -2.04
N ASP A 24 5.25 6.58 -1.89
CA ASP A 24 4.28 6.23 -2.93
C ASP A 24 4.30 7.22 -4.11
N LEU A 25 4.17 6.69 -5.32
CA LEU A 25 4.08 7.48 -6.54
C LEU A 25 2.61 7.75 -6.88
N MET A 26 2.20 9.02 -6.86
CA MET A 26 0.86 9.46 -7.24
C MET A 26 0.86 10.00 -8.68
N LEU A 27 0.14 9.35 -9.59
CA LEU A 27 0.01 9.76 -10.99
C LEU A 27 -1.41 10.26 -11.28
N ASN A 28 -1.58 11.05 -12.34
CA ASN A 28 -2.90 11.50 -12.82
C ASN A 28 -3.77 12.20 -11.74
N GLY A 29 -3.13 12.99 -10.86
CA GLY A 29 -3.82 13.68 -9.77
C GLY A 29 -4.37 12.75 -8.68
N ALA A 30 -3.80 11.55 -8.54
CA ALA A 30 -4.02 10.72 -7.36
C ALA A 30 -3.52 11.44 -6.09
N PHE A 31 -4.20 11.25 -4.96
CA PHE A 31 -3.73 11.73 -3.67
C PHE A 31 -4.19 10.83 -2.52
N PHE A 32 -3.41 10.83 -1.44
CA PHE A 32 -3.69 10.10 -0.22
C PHE A 32 -4.17 11.04 0.88
N THR A 33 -5.19 10.64 1.64
CA THR A 33 -5.66 11.37 2.82
C THR A 33 -5.21 10.58 4.04
N GLY A 34 -4.16 11.07 4.72
CA GLY A 34 -3.66 10.46 5.94
C GLY A 34 -4.41 10.91 7.18
N SER A 35 -4.29 10.10 8.23
CA SER A 35 -4.95 10.29 9.53
C SER A 35 -4.14 9.64 10.65
N GLY A 36 -4.53 9.90 11.91
CA GLY A 36 -3.87 9.36 13.09
C GLY A 36 -2.67 10.18 13.56
N ALA A 37 -2.11 9.78 14.70
CA ALA A 37 -0.98 10.46 15.29
C ALA A 37 0.31 10.21 14.48
N ARG A 38 1.13 11.27 14.32
CA ARG A 38 2.46 11.15 13.70
C ARG A 38 3.47 10.51 14.65
N ASP A 39 3.27 9.25 15.01
CA ASP A 39 4.39 8.38 15.37
C ASP A 39 3.92 6.97 15.66
N SER A 40 4.50 5.99 14.97
CA SER A 40 4.70 4.69 15.59
C SER A 40 5.96 4.05 15.01
N SER A 41 7.01 4.01 15.83
CA SER A 41 8.23 3.22 15.59
C SER A 41 7.96 1.71 15.45
N SER A 42 6.70 1.26 15.60
CA SER A 42 6.27 -0.13 15.44
C SER A 42 6.44 -0.65 14.02
N TYR A 43 6.25 0.17 12.99
CA TYR A 43 6.41 -0.28 11.60
C TYR A 43 7.87 -0.61 11.27
N ALA A 44 8.83 0.11 11.87
CA ALA A 44 10.25 -0.19 11.71
C ALA A 44 10.62 -1.58 12.27
N LYS A 45 9.91 -2.07 13.29
CA LYS A 45 10.09 -3.43 13.83
C LYS A 45 9.44 -4.52 12.97
N ALA A 46 8.43 -4.17 12.16
CA ALA A 46 7.71 -5.12 11.31
C ALA A 46 8.41 -5.40 9.96
N SER A 47 9.45 -4.62 9.62
CA SER A 47 10.16 -4.78 8.35
C SER A 47 11.62 -5.17 8.58
N SER A 48 12.08 -6.22 7.89
CA SER A 48 13.50 -6.63 7.89
C SER A 48 14.35 -5.83 6.89
N LEU A 49 13.72 -5.09 5.97
CA LEU A 49 14.36 -4.29 4.93
C LEU A 49 13.61 -2.96 4.73
N SER A 50 14.27 -1.94 4.20
CA SER A 50 13.58 -0.73 3.78
C SER A 50 12.64 -0.99 2.60
N ALA A 51 11.56 -0.22 2.52
CA ALA A 51 10.67 -0.26 1.35
C ALA A 51 11.46 0.09 0.08
N ARG A 52 11.23 -0.68 -1.00
CA ARG A 52 11.81 -0.38 -2.31
C ARG A 52 11.09 0.82 -2.95
N PRO A 53 11.78 1.62 -3.79
CA PRO A 53 11.17 2.77 -4.44
C PRO A 53 10.01 2.35 -5.36
N SER A 54 8.98 3.19 -5.42
CA SER A 54 7.78 2.98 -6.23
C SER A 54 8.05 2.82 -7.74
N SER A 55 9.20 3.32 -8.23
CA SER A 55 9.66 3.10 -9.61
C SER A 55 9.87 1.63 -9.97
N LEU A 56 10.10 0.76 -8.99
CA LEU A 56 10.27 -0.68 -9.21
C LEU A 56 8.95 -1.46 -9.19
N VAL A 57 7.83 -0.85 -8.79
CA VAL A 57 6.54 -1.54 -8.67
C VAL A 57 6.19 -2.26 -9.98
N GLY A 58 6.34 -1.57 -11.11
CA GLY A 58 6.07 -2.17 -12.42
C GLY A 58 6.83 -3.47 -12.67
N SER A 59 8.13 -3.53 -12.36
CA SER A 59 8.95 -4.72 -12.61
C SER A 59 8.72 -5.84 -11.59
N ILE A 60 8.54 -5.51 -10.31
CA ILE A 60 8.34 -6.53 -9.27
C ILE A 60 6.95 -7.19 -9.35
N THR A 61 5.95 -6.53 -9.93
CA THR A 61 4.61 -7.10 -10.12
C THR A 61 4.38 -7.67 -11.51
N MET A 62 5.38 -7.67 -12.40
CA MET A 62 5.24 -8.15 -13.80
C MET A 62 4.67 -9.57 -13.91
N ALA A 63 5.02 -10.46 -12.97
CA ALA A 63 4.57 -11.85 -12.96
C ALA A 63 3.52 -12.12 -11.86
N ALA A 64 2.88 -11.07 -11.31
CA ALA A 64 1.83 -11.24 -10.31
C ALA A 64 0.58 -11.88 -10.95
N GLY A 65 -0.07 -12.79 -10.23
CA GLY A 65 -1.26 -13.51 -10.68
C GLY A 65 -1.08 -15.03 -10.65
N ALA A 66 -2.04 -15.74 -11.21
CA ALA A 66 -1.97 -17.19 -11.30
C ALA A 66 -0.80 -17.62 -12.19
N LEU A 67 -0.08 -18.67 -11.77
CA LEU A 67 0.94 -19.28 -12.60
C LEU A 67 0.30 -19.88 -13.85
N ASN A 68 1.04 -19.86 -14.97
CA ASN A 68 0.65 -20.54 -16.20
C ASN A 68 0.84 -22.05 -16.03
N CYS A 69 -0.13 -22.69 -15.38
CA CYS A 69 -0.15 -24.12 -15.10
C CYS A 69 -0.52 -24.96 -16.33
N ARG A 70 0.19 -26.08 -16.52
CA ARG A 70 -0.15 -27.08 -17.54
C ARG A 70 -0.48 -28.40 -16.85
N LYS A 71 -1.50 -29.09 -17.37
CA LYS A 71 -1.89 -30.42 -16.87
C LYS A 71 -0.69 -31.37 -16.94
N GLY A 72 -0.33 -31.96 -15.80
CA GLY A 72 0.79 -32.89 -15.70
C GLY A 72 2.16 -32.25 -15.41
N SER A 73 2.24 -30.94 -15.15
CA SER A 73 3.46 -30.26 -14.71
C SER A 73 3.25 -29.54 -13.39
N PRO A 74 4.26 -29.48 -12.50
CA PRO A 74 4.18 -28.68 -11.29
C PRO A 74 3.95 -27.20 -11.59
N CYS A 75 3.16 -26.60 -10.71
CA CYS A 75 3.15 -25.18 -10.40
C CYS A 75 3.59 -25.07 -8.94
#